data_AF-A0ABD5MLM2-F1
#
_entry.id   AF-A0ABD5MLM2-F1
#
_cell.length_a   1.000
_cell.length_b   1.000
_cell.length_c   1.000
_cell.angle_alpha   90.00
_cell.angle_beta   90.00
_cell.angle_gamma   90.00
#
_symmetry.space_group_name_H-M   'P 1'
#
loop_
_entity.id
_entity.type
_entity.pdbx_description
1 polymer ?
#
loop_
_entity_poly.entity_id
_entity_poly.type
_entity_poly.pdbx_seq_one_letter_code
_entity_poly.pdbx_strand_id
1 'polypeptide(L)'
;MPGHDDGDGDDDDEGLAGSDEVGEGDESEDADTIDDAADPSYDPDTRAMGHPIDPNALMIAAATASVGAGQLPELLRTAEEHLRERLDEYERTYECVDEDDDAGTTTFLVPEGHWSEIGDELGVNRREADALRRAHEQHLLRVGTKRRRRREFESALELREAVVIGE
;
A
#
# COMPACT_ATOMS: atom_id res chain seq x y z
N MET A 1 32.11 -41.40 -63.09
CA MET A 1 31.61 -42.49 -62.25
C MET A 1 30.41 -41.95 -61.48
N PRO A 2 29.17 -42.30 -61.85
CA PRO A 2 28.11 -42.42 -60.86
C PRO A 2 27.42 -43.79 -60.99
N GLY A 3 27.09 -44.40 -59.86
CA GLY A 3 26.35 -45.67 -59.80
C GLY A 3 26.37 -46.25 -58.38
N HIS A 4 25.32 -45.97 -57.62
CA HIS A 4 24.92 -46.74 -56.43
C HIS A 4 23.40 -46.54 -56.29
N ASP A 5 22.60 -47.47 -56.79
CA ASP A 5 22.19 -48.74 -56.15
C ASP A 5 20.94 -48.51 -55.29
N ASP A 6 19.84 -49.03 -55.82
CA ASP A 6 18.50 -49.13 -55.27
C ASP A 6 18.46 -50.06 -54.05
N GLY A 7 17.69 -49.69 -53.03
CA GLY A 7 17.45 -50.51 -51.84
C GLY A 7 16.06 -50.26 -51.28
N ASP A 8 15.11 -51.03 -51.79
CA ASP A 8 13.71 -51.18 -51.37
C ASP A 8 13.63 -51.97 -50.04
N GLY A 9 12.71 -51.59 -49.17
CA GLY A 9 12.49 -52.23 -47.86
C GLY A 9 11.28 -51.64 -47.11
N ASP A 10 10.11 -52.16 -47.48
CA ASP A 10 8.83 -52.14 -46.74
C ASP A 10 8.99 -52.63 -45.28
N ASP A 11 8.30 -51.99 -44.32
CA ASP A 11 7.20 -52.57 -43.50
C ASP A 11 6.71 -51.53 -42.47
N ASP A 12 5.42 -51.22 -42.58
CA ASP A 12 4.37 -51.04 -41.57
C ASP A 12 4.61 -50.23 -40.26
N ASP A 13 3.65 -49.35 -39.93
CA ASP A 13 2.69 -49.54 -38.81
C ASP A 13 2.11 -48.19 -38.29
N GLU A 14 0.77 -48.16 -38.19
CA GLU A 14 -0.13 -47.24 -37.47
C GLU A 14 -0.28 -45.77 -37.88
N GLY A 15 -1.35 -45.51 -38.63
CA GLY A 15 -2.01 -44.21 -38.65
C GLY A 15 -2.93 -44.00 -37.44
N LEU A 16 -3.13 -42.74 -37.03
CA LEU A 16 -4.40 -42.25 -36.52
C LEU A 16 -4.63 -40.79 -36.94
N ALA A 17 -5.89 -40.55 -37.29
CA ALA A 17 -6.50 -39.38 -37.91
C ALA A 17 -6.53 -38.11 -37.03
N GLY A 18 -6.75 -36.97 -37.69
CA GLY A 18 -7.38 -35.81 -37.05
C GLY A 18 -7.09 -34.47 -37.72
N SER A 19 -7.91 -34.12 -38.72
CA SER A 19 -8.06 -32.76 -39.24
C SER A 19 -8.90 -31.89 -38.29
N ASP A 20 -8.60 -30.59 -38.23
CA ASP A 20 -9.49 -29.40 -38.12
C ASP A 20 -8.71 -28.26 -37.42
N GLU A 21 -8.36 -27.16 -38.10
CA GLU A 21 -9.20 -25.97 -38.35
C GLU A 21 -9.52 -25.10 -37.10
N VAL A 22 -9.19 -23.81 -37.29
CA VAL A 22 -9.67 -22.56 -36.68
C VAL A 22 -9.40 -22.24 -35.20
N GLY A 23 -8.89 -21.02 -34.99
CA GLY A 23 -8.83 -20.37 -33.69
C GLY A 23 -8.01 -19.08 -33.69
N GLU A 24 -8.45 -18.07 -34.45
CA GLU A 24 -8.10 -16.67 -34.15
C GLU A 24 -8.63 -16.35 -32.74
N GLY A 25 -7.72 -16.16 -31.80
CA GLY A 25 -7.98 -15.68 -30.45
C GLY A 25 -7.22 -14.38 -30.25
N ASP A 26 -7.88 -13.29 -30.63
CA ASP A 26 -7.61 -11.94 -30.13
C ASP A 26 -8.00 -11.92 -28.65
N GLU A 27 -7.00 -12.05 -27.77
CA GLU A 27 -7.12 -11.69 -26.37
C GLU A 27 -5.94 -10.79 -26.02
N SER A 28 -6.08 -9.52 -26.41
CA SER A 28 -5.42 -8.44 -25.69
C SER A 28 -5.99 -8.42 -24.27
N GLU A 29 -5.39 -9.21 -23.38
CA GLU A 29 -5.57 -9.03 -21.95
C GLU A 29 -4.71 -7.85 -21.52
N ASP A 30 -5.38 -6.71 -21.39
CA ASP A 30 -4.99 -5.62 -20.52
C ASP A 30 -4.63 -6.15 -19.13
N ALA A 31 -3.34 -6.40 -18.92
CA ALA A 31 -2.71 -6.27 -17.62
C ALA A 31 -1.68 -5.16 -17.77
N ASP A 32 -2.16 -3.93 -17.55
CA ASP A 32 -1.35 -2.78 -17.16
C ASP A 32 -0.47 -3.23 -15.99
N THR A 33 0.71 -3.74 -16.34
CA THR A 33 1.82 -3.93 -15.43
C THR A 33 2.24 -2.51 -15.10
N ILE A 34 1.61 -1.94 -14.08
CA ILE A 34 2.14 -0.83 -13.33
C ILE A 34 3.47 -1.32 -12.74
N ASP A 35 4.47 -1.15 -13.60
CA ASP A 35 5.89 -1.07 -13.36
C ASP A 35 6.15 -0.50 -11.96
N ASP A 36 6.58 -1.38 -11.08
CA ASP A 36 7.79 -1.28 -10.26
C ASP A 36 8.41 0.13 -10.10
N ALA A 37 7.63 1.13 -9.68
CA ALA A 37 8.16 2.38 -9.16
C ALA A 37 8.44 2.24 -7.66
N ALA A 38 9.23 1.21 -7.28
CA ALA A 38 10.00 1.26 -6.06
C ALA A 38 11.19 2.20 -6.32
N ASP A 39 10.97 3.50 -6.11
CA ASP A 39 11.98 4.53 -6.33
C ASP A 39 13.27 4.22 -5.52
N PRO A 40 14.45 4.22 -6.16
CA PRO A 40 15.73 3.84 -5.54
C PRO A 40 16.33 4.88 -4.59
N SER A 41 15.61 5.93 -4.20
CA SER A 41 16.01 6.82 -3.09
C SER A 41 15.64 6.26 -1.71
N TYR A 42 15.96 4.98 -1.47
CA TYR A 42 15.88 4.35 -0.15
C TYR A 42 17.06 4.84 0.70
N ASP A 43 16.80 5.78 1.61
CA ASP A 43 17.77 6.22 2.61
C ASP A 43 17.49 5.50 3.95
N PRO A 44 18.44 4.71 4.49
CA PRO A 44 18.24 3.95 5.71
C PRO A 44 18.16 4.82 6.98
N ASP A 45 18.57 6.09 6.95
CA ASP A 45 18.45 7.00 8.11
C ASP A 45 16.99 7.38 8.41
N THR A 46 16.08 7.22 7.44
CA THR A 46 14.64 7.44 7.65
C THR A 46 14.01 6.41 8.61
N ARG A 47 14.68 5.27 8.87
CA ARG A 47 14.26 4.31 9.91
C ARG A 47 14.59 4.77 11.33
N ALA A 48 15.44 5.80 11.49
CA ALA A 48 15.99 6.21 12.78
C ALA A 48 15.11 7.19 13.57
N MET A 49 13.93 7.58 13.07
CA MET A 49 13.10 8.61 13.71
C MET A 49 12.12 8.08 14.77
N GLY A 50 12.08 6.77 15.03
CA GLY A 50 11.37 6.18 16.17
C GLY A 50 9.84 6.32 16.17
N HIS A 51 9.22 6.66 15.03
CA HIS A 51 7.77 6.82 14.92
C HIS A 51 7.14 5.56 14.27
N PRO A 52 5.96 5.09 14.72
CA PRO A 52 5.21 3.98 14.14
C PRO A 52 4.74 4.18 12.68
N ILE A 53 4.78 5.42 12.16
CA ILE A 53 4.35 5.71 10.79
C ILE A 53 5.51 5.48 9.81
N ASP A 54 5.20 4.83 8.69
CA ASP A 54 6.19 4.45 7.69
C ASP A 54 6.86 5.70 7.08
N PRO A 55 8.20 5.74 7.00
CA PRO A 55 8.93 6.92 6.53
C PRO A 55 8.58 7.36 5.10
N ASN A 56 8.10 6.46 4.24
CA ASN A 56 7.65 6.83 2.89
C ASN A 56 6.26 7.50 2.93
N ALA A 57 5.37 7.05 3.82
CA ALA A 57 4.10 7.73 4.07
C ALA A 57 4.32 9.17 4.55
N LEU A 58 5.37 9.40 5.36
CA LEU A 58 5.79 10.73 5.79
C LEU A 58 6.20 11.62 4.61
N MET A 59 7.04 11.10 3.71
CA MET A 59 7.52 11.86 2.57
C MET A 59 6.38 12.26 1.62
N ILE A 60 5.48 11.32 1.30
CA ILE A 60 4.32 11.56 0.44
C ILE A 60 3.38 12.59 1.07
N ALA A 61 3.12 12.47 2.38
CA ALA A 61 2.28 13.41 3.11
C ALA A 61 2.88 14.83 3.14
N ALA A 62 4.18 14.96 3.44
CA ALA A 62 4.88 16.26 3.45
C ALA A 62 4.85 16.92 2.06
N ALA A 63 5.16 16.15 1.01
CA ALA A 63 5.14 16.64 -0.37
C ALA A 63 3.75 17.09 -0.82
N THR A 64 2.72 16.32 -0.46
CA THR A 64 1.32 16.60 -0.87
C THR A 64 0.72 17.78 -0.11
N ALA A 65 1.01 17.89 1.19
CA ALA A 65 0.48 18.97 2.03
C ALA A 65 1.29 20.28 1.94
N SER A 66 2.40 20.27 1.18
CA SER A 66 3.33 21.41 1.06
C SER A 66 3.84 21.89 2.44
N VAL A 67 4.07 20.94 3.35
CA VAL A 67 4.66 21.17 4.67
C VAL A 67 6.17 20.91 4.58
N GLY A 68 6.99 21.70 5.28
CA GLY A 68 8.44 21.51 5.24
C GLY A 68 8.83 20.11 5.72
N ALA A 69 9.78 19.45 5.05
CA ALA A 69 10.21 18.09 5.38
C ALA A 69 10.71 17.95 6.84
N GLY A 70 11.17 19.03 7.47
CA GLY A 70 11.56 19.06 8.88
C GLY A 70 10.43 19.35 9.89
N GLN A 71 9.24 19.76 9.42
CA GLN A 71 8.10 20.09 10.29
C GLN A 71 7.19 18.89 10.54
N LEU A 72 7.02 18.02 9.54
CA LEU A 72 6.14 16.86 9.66
C LEU A 72 6.55 15.89 10.78
N PRO A 73 7.85 15.57 11.01
CA PRO A 73 8.24 14.72 12.13
C PRO A 73 7.90 15.30 13.50
N GLU A 74 8.00 16.63 13.68
CA GLU A 74 7.63 17.28 14.95
C GLU A 74 6.11 17.26 15.16
N LEU A 75 5.35 17.53 14.11
CA LEU A 75 3.89 17.49 14.13
C LEU A 75 3.39 16.09 14.49
N LEU A 76 4.04 15.07 13.93
CA LEU A 76 3.72 13.68 14.17
C LEU A 76 4.03 13.24 15.57
N ARG A 77 5.22 13.58 16.11
CA ARG A 77 5.52 13.33 17.52
C ARG A 77 4.50 13.98 18.45
N THR A 78 4.15 15.24 18.17
CA THR A 78 3.15 15.98 18.97
C THR A 78 1.76 15.34 18.88
N ALA A 79 1.33 14.96 17.69
CA ALA A 79 0.05 14.30 17.47
C ALA A 79 0.03 12.91 18.13
N GLU A 80 1.11 12.14 18.01
CA GLU A 80 1.24 10.83 18.62
C GLU A 80 1.17 10.91 20.15
N GLU A 81 1.88 11.85 20.79
CA GLU A 81 1.78 12.04 22.24
C GLU A 81 0.33 12.31 22.65
N HIS A 82 -0.36 13.20 21.94
CA HIS A 82 -1.76 13.52 22.20
C HIS A 82 -2.71 12.33 21.98
N LEU A 83 -2.46 11.52 20.95
CA LEU A 83 -3.27 10.34 20.63
C LEU A 83 -3.03 9.19 21.61
N ARG A 84 -1.79 8.98 22.06
CA ARG A 84 -1.46 7.97 23.08
C ARG A 84 -2.20 8.21 24.39
N GLU A 85 -2.31 9.47 24.82
CA GLU A 85 -3.07 9.83 26.02
C GLU A 85 -4.56 9.45 25.92
N ARG A 86 -5.06 9.24 24.70
CA ARG A 86 -6.46 8.90 24.40
C ARG A 86 -6.63 7.46 23.92
N LEU A 87 -5.61 6.61 23.95
CA LEU A 87 -5.68 5.25 23.38
C LEU A 87 -6.89 4.44 23.92
N ASP A 88 -7.10 4.42 25.24
CA ASP A 88 -8.26 3.77 25.89
C ASP A 88 -9.62 4.29 25.36
N GLU A 89 -9.71 5.59 25.02
CA GLU A 89 -10.91 6.17 24.43
C GLU A 89 -11.12 5.67 23.00
N TYR A 90 -10.04 5.56 22.21
CA TYR A 90 -10.10 5.10 20.83
C TYR A 90 -10.51 3.63 20.74
N GLU A 91 -9.93 2.78 21.58
CA GLU A 91 -10.26 1.35 21.65
C GLU A 91 -11.73 1.10 21.96
N ARG A 92 -12.37 2.01 22.70
CA ARG A 92 -13.78 1.90 23.10
C ARG A 92 -14.76 2.53 22.12
N THR A 93 -14.31 3.52 21.37
CA THR A 93 -15.18 4.40 20.58
C THR A 93 -15.12 4.08 19.08
N TYR A 94 -13.96 3.68 18.59
CA TYR A 94 -13.70 3.55 17.16
C TYR A 94 -13.42 2.11 16.76
N GLU A 95 -13.57 1.84 15.46
CA GLU A 95 -13.31 0.52 14.89
C GLU A 95 -11.80 0.33 14.71
N CYS A 96 -11.22 -0.65 15.41
CA CYS A 96 -9.85 -1.11 15.18
C CYS A 96 -9.80 -1.97 13.92
N VAL A 97 -8.92 -1.62 12.97
CA VAL A 97 -8.79 -2.32 11.68
C VAL A 97 -7.48 -3.08 11.50
N ASP A 98 -6.46 -2.73 12.29
CA ASP A 98 -5.17 -3.39 12.31
C ASP A 98 -4.50 -3.25 13.68
N GLU A 99 -4.02 -4.37 14.21
CA GLU A 99 -3.12 -4.44 15.37
C GLU A 99 -1.84 -5.14 14.90
N ASP A 100 -0.70 -4.50 15.15
CA ASP A 100 0.64 -5.03 14.88
C ASP A 100 1.39 -5.14 16.21
N ASP A 101 1.28 -6.29 16.86
CA ASP A 101 1.93 -6.59 18.15
C ASP A 101 3.48 -6.50 18.08
N ASP A 102 4.07 -6.72 16.90
CA ASP A 102 5.53 -6.72 16.72
C ASP A 102 6.08 -5.28 16.70
N ALA A 103 5.36 -4.36 16.04
CA ALA A 103 5.66 -2.93 16.01
C ALA A 103 5.04 -2.14 17.17
N GLY A 104 4.09 -2.73 17.91
CA GLY A 104 3.34 -2.06 18.97
C GLY A 104 2.44 -0.95 18.43
N THR A 105 1.73 -1.20 17.33
CA THR A 105 0.91 -0.17 16.67
C THR A 105 -0.51 -0.64 16.40
N THR A 106 -1.47 0.25 16.66
CA THR A 106 -2.89 -0.01 16.44
C THR A 106 -3.48 1.05 15.53
N THR A 107 -4.25 0.62 14.53
CA THR A 107 -4.90 1.51 13.55
C THR A 107 -6.41 1.49 13.72
N PHE A 108 -6.99 2.67 13.83
CA PHE A 108 -8.42 2.91 14.00
C PHE A 108 -9.00 3.66 12.81
N LEU A 109 -10.28 3.41 12.53
CA LEU A 109 -11.08 4.23 11.63
C LEU A 109 -11.96 5.20 12.41
N VAL A 110 -11.81 6.49 12.12
CA VAL A 110 -12.51 7.60 12.77
C VAL A 110 -13.41 8.34 11.76
N PRO A 111 -14.44 9.06 12.21
CA PRO A 111 -15.26 9.88 11.32
C PRO A 111 -14.46 10.97 10.60
N GLU A 112 -14.95 11.41 9.43
CA GLU A 112 -14.36 12.54 8.70
C GLU A 112 -14.32 13.83 9.54
N GLY A 113 -13.27 14.62 9.37
CA GLY A 113 -13.09 15.87 10.12
C GLY A 113 -12.37 15.70 11.44
N HIS A 114 -12.12 14.47 11.88
CA HIS A 114 -11.40 14.18 13.11
C HIS A 114 -10.02 14.85 13.15
N TRP A 115 -9.23 14.77 12.07
CA TRP A 115 -7.94 15.45 12.01
C TRP A 115 -8.03 16.97 12.04
N SER A 116 -9.17 17.56 11.64
CA SER A 116 -9.39 19.00 11.77
C SER A 116 -9.66 19.39 13.22
N GLU A 117 -10.36 18.55 13.99
CA GLU A 117 -10.58 18.75 15.43
C GLU A 117 -9.28 18.63 16.21
N ILE A 118 -8.52 17.54 15.99
CA ILE A 118 -7.18 17.36 16.57
C ILE A 118 -6.26 18.52 16.17
N GLY A 119 -6.37 19.00 14.94
CA GLY A 119 -5.62 20.16 14.47
C GLY A 119 -5.87 21.43 15.31
N ASP A 120 -7.13 21.69 15.65
CA ASP A 120 -7.53 22.82 16.51
C ASP A 120 -7.01 22.64 17.95
N GLU A 121 -7.10 21.42 18.49
CA GLU A 121 -6.59 21.06 19.82
C GLU A 121 -5.06 21.25 19.92
N LEU A 122 -4.32 20.87 18.89
CA LEU A 122 -2.86 21.00 18.81
C LEU A 122 -2.39 22.40 18.40
N GLY A 123 -3.30 23.29 18.00
CA GLY A 123 -2.98 24.63 17.51
C GLY A 123 -2.25 24.64 16.16
N VAL A 124 -2.41 23.58 15.36
CA VAL A 124 -1.79 23.44 14.04
C VAL A 124 -2.75 23.90 12.95
N ASN A 125 -2.21 24.34 11.83
CA ASN A 125 -3.03 24.84 10.74
C ASN A 125 -3.65 23.69 9.92
N ARG A 126 -4.67 24.02 9.11
CA ARG A 126 -5.39 23.03 8.29
C ARG A 126 -4.49 22.18 7.38
N ARG A 127 -3.39 22.73 6.85
CA ARG A 127 -2.45 21.98 6.01
C ARG A 127 -1.63 20.99 6.83
N GLU A 128 -1.27 21.36 8.05
CA GLU A 128 -0.55 20.48 8.97
C GLU A 128 -1.45 19.33 9.42
N ALA A 129 -2.70 19.63 9.80
CA ALA A 129 -3.72 18.61 10.10
C ALA A 129 -3.97 17.67 8.91
N ASP A 130 -4.04 18.20 7.69
CA ASP A 130 -4.20 17.41 6.48
C ASP A 130 -2.96 16.57 6.16
N ALA A 131 -1.75 17.06 6.47
CA ALA A 131 -0.51 16.29 6.36
C ALA A 131 -0.51 15.09 7.33
N LEU A 132 -0.94 15.32 8.58
CA LEU A 132 -1.09 14.26 9.57
C LEU A 132 -2.08 13.21 9.06
N ARG A 133 -3.30 13.62 8.70
CA ARG A 133 -4.31 12.74 8.11
C ARG A 133 -3.74 11.85 7.00
N ARG A 134 -3.09 12.47 6.02
CA ARG A 134 -2.48 11.75 4.89
C ARG A 134 -1.40 10.77 5.31
N ALA A 135 -0.56 11.13 6.28
CA ALA A 135 0.48 10.24 6.77
C ALA A 135 -0.13 8.95 7.37
N HIS A 136 -1.20 9.09 8.15
CA HIS A 136 -1.91 7.96 8.76
C HIS A 136 -2.67 7.13 7.72
N GLU A 137 -3.34 7.76 6.76
CA GLU A 137 -4.00 7.07 5.63
C GLU A 137 -3.01 6.24 4.80
N GLN A 138 -1.87 6.83 4.44
CA GLN A 138 -0.84 6.15 3.66
C GLN A 138 -0.23 4.96 4.43
N HIS A 139 -0.08 5.06 5.75
CA HIS A 139 0.30 3.92 6.59
C HIS A 139 -0.71 2.78 6.47
N LEU A 140 -2.01 3.06 6.65
CA LEU A 140 -3.06 2.04 6.53
C LEU A 140 -3.08 1.39 5.14
N LEU A 141 -2.92 2.15 4.06
CA LEU A 141 -2.85 1.61 2.70
C LEU A 141 -1.66 0.67 2.50
N ARG A 142 -0.51 0.99 3.12
CA ARG A 142 0.68 0.13 3.08
C ARG A 142 0.47 -1.16 3.87
N VAL A 143 -0.12 -1.07 5.06
CA VAL A 143 -0.55 -2.25 5.84
C VAL A 143 -1.53 -3.09 5.05
N GLY A 144 -2.53 -2.47 4.42
CA GLY A 144 -3.49 -3.13 3.53
C GLY A 144 -2.82 -3.84 2.37
N THR A 145 -1.76 -3.26 1.79
CA THR A 145 -0.98 -3.93 0.75
C THR A 145 -0.30 -5.19 1.29
N LYS A 146 0.38 -5.10 2.45
CA LYS A 146 1.04 -6.24 3.09
C LYS A 146 0.06 -7.36 3.47
N ARG A 147 -1.14 -6.99 3.96
CA ARG A 147 -2.19 -7.93 4.37
C ARG A 147 -3.17 -8.30 3.26
N ARG A 148 -2.91 -7.90 2.00
CA ARG A 148 -3.79 -8.10 0.82
C ARG A 148 -5.23 -7.57 1.00
N ARG A 149 -5.42 -6.54 1.83
CA ARG A 149 -6.69 -5.84 2.10
C ARG A 149 -6.72 -4.40 1.58
N ARG A 150 -5.77 -4.01 0.72
CA ARG A 150 -5.62 -2.61 0.25
C ARG A 150 -6.94 -1.99 -0.24
N ARG A 151 -7.66 -2.66 -1.14
CA ARG A 151 -8.93 -2.16 -1.71
C ARG A 151 -10.02 -1.93 -0.66
N GLU A 152 -10.05 -2.75 0.39
CA GLU A 152 -11.00 -2.61 1.49
C GLU A 152 -10.72 -1.33 2.27
N PHE A 153 -9.45 -1.06 2.58
CA PHE A 153 -9.05 0.16 3.26
C PHE A 153 -9.19 1.39 2.37
N GLU A 154 -8.89 1.30 1.07
CA GLU A 154 -9.17 2.37 0.11
C GLU A 154 -10.66 2.75 0.15
N SER A 155 -11.56 1.76 0.15
CA SER A 155 -13.01 2.01 0.23
C SER A 155 -13.45 2.59 1.58
N ALA A 156 -12.84 2.14 2.68
CA ALA A 156 -13.13 2.67 4.01
C ALA A 156 -12.75 4.16 4.14
N LEU A 157 -11.60 4.54 3.56
CA LEU A 157 -11.09 5.91 3.56
C LEU A 157 -11.90 6.88 2.69
N GLU A 158 -12.82 6.38 1.85
CA GLU A 158 -13.76 7.26 1.12
C GLU A 158 -14.77 7.94 2.05
N LEU A 159 -14.98 7.40 3.26
CA LEU A 159 -16.01 7.83 4.19
C LEU A 159 -15.48 8.11 5.61
N ARG A 160 -14.19 7.85 5.84
CA ARG A 160 -13.56 7.83 7.17
C ARG A 160 -12.11 8.23 7.06
N GLU A 161 -11.52 8.56 8.19
CA GLU A 161 -10.09 8.86 8.30
C GLU A 161 -9.39 7.74 9.08
N ALA A 162 -8.10 7.54 8.83
CA ALA A 162 -7.28 6.61 9.61
C ALA A 162 -6.53 7.36 10.72
N VAL A 163 -6.41 6.71 11.87
CA VAL A 163 -5.54 7.12 12.98
C VAL A 163 -4.71 5.91 13.39
N VAL A 164 -3.41 6.13 13.60
CA VAL A 164 -2.41 5.10 13.92
C VAL A 164 -1.79 5.53 15.23
N ILE A 165 -1.86 4.69 16.26
CA ILE A 165 -1.35 4.99 17.59
C ILE A 165 -0.32 3.92 17.91
N GLY A 166 0.90 4.35 18.24
CA GLY A 166 1.93 3.45 18.77
C GLY A 166 1.86 3.37 20.29
N GLU A 167 2.20 2.22 20.86
CA GLU A 167 2.40 2.06 22.30
C GLU A 167 3.66 2.79 22.81
#